data_AF-A0A2T1CPM2-F1
#
_entry.id   AF-A0A2T1CPM2-F1
#
_cell.length_a   1.000
_cell.length_b   1.000
_cell.length_c   1.000
_cell.angle_alpha   90.00
_cell.angle_beta   90.00
_cell.angle_gamma   90.00
#
_symmetry.space_group_name_H-M   'P 1'
#
loop_
_entity.id
_entity.type
_entity.pdbx_description
1 polymer ?
#
loop_
_entity_poly.entity_id
_entity_poly.type
_entity_poly.pdbx_seq_one_letter_code
_entity_poly.pdbx_strand_id
1 'polypeptide(L)'
;MNKYYILNLDPQATHEWDRCVLRNPITGGRPDLNEEVAQVINAEAGSYLIKVSLQIEVLEQSLATGRKTVELPAGKNPTMMTKQRLAS
;
A
#
# COMPACT_ATOMS: atom_id res chain seq x y z
N MET A 1 6.39 -17.91 19.00
CA MET A 1 5.39 -18.15 17.93
C MET A 1 5.80 -17.27 16.76
N ASN A 2 5.95 -17.82 15.56
CA ASN A 2 6.42 -17.03 14.41
C ASN A 2 5.25 -16.18 13.90
N LYS A 3 5.47 -14.87 13.78
CA LYS A 3 4.51 -13.95 13.15
C LYS A 3 5.01 -13.65 11.74
N TYR A 4 4.12 -13.82 10.77
CA TYR A 4 4.41 -13.54 9.36
C TYR A 4 3.67 -12.27 8.95
N TYR A 5 4.32 -11.47 8.12
CA TYR A 5 3.78 -10.22 7.61
C TYR A 5 4.02 -10.11 6.12
N ILE A 6 3.09 -9.44 5.43
CA ILE A 6 3.30 -8.97 4.08
C ILE A 6 3.97 -7.60 4.19
N LEU A 7 5.16 -7.48 3.61
CA LEU A 7 5.86 -6.22 3.45
C LEU A 7 5.50 -5.63 2.08
N ASN A 8 4.88 -4.45 2.09
CA ASN A 8 4.69 -3.65 0.89
C ASN A 8 5.68 -2.49 0.86
N LEU A 9 6.39 -2.35 -0.26
CA LEU A 9 7.32 -1.25 -0.52
C LEU A 9 6.85 -0.48 -1.74
N ASP A 10 6.45 0.77 -1.55
CA ASP A 10 6.12 1.71 -2.62
C ASP A 10 6.95 2.99 -2.46
N PRO A 11 8.14 3.06 -3.09
CA PRO A 11 8.99 4.25 -3.02
C PRO A 11 8.32 5.52 -3.58
N GLN A 12 7.28 5.37 -4.40
CA GLN A 12 6.56 6.46 -5.05
C GLN A 12 5.32 6.90 -4.26
N ALA A 13 5.03 6.28 -3.11
CA ALA A 13 3.90 6.67 -2.28
C ALA A 13 4.02 8.14 -1.85
N THR A 14 2.90 8.85 -1.93
CA THR A 14 2.78 10.28 -1.58
C THR A 14 3.12 10.53 -0.11
N HIS A 15 2.72 9.60 0.76
CA HIS A 15 2.95 9.69 2.19
C HIS A 15 4.06 8.76 2.63
N GLU A 16 4.93 9.25 3.51
CA GLU A 16 6.08 8.49 4.00
C GLU A 16 5.66 7.20 4.71
N TRP A 17 4.58 7.25 5.50
CA TRP A 17 4.03 6.09 6.24
C TRP A 17 3.39 5.01 5.35
N ASP A 18 3.28 5.27 4.05
CA ASP A 18 2.78 4.32 3.05
C ASP A 18 3.91 3.74 2.17
N ARG A 19 5.13 4.26 2.28
CA ARG A 19 6.29 3.76 1.50
C ARG A 19 6.76 2.38 1.93
N CYS A 20 6.59 2.05 3.21
CA CYS A 20 6.94 0.77 3.80
C CYS A 20 5.86 0.38 4.79
N VAL A 21 5.07 -0.64 4.46
CA VAL A 21 3.92 -1.07 5.28
C VAL A 21 3.99 -2.56 5.53
N LEU A 22 3.98 -2.93 6.80
CA LEU A 22 3.76 -4.32 7.24
C LEU A 22 2.26 -4.55 7.43
N ARG A 23 1.77 -5.68 6.94
CA ARG A 23 0.38 -6.10 7.10
C ARG A 23 0.26 -7.55 7.53
N ASN A 24 -0.72 -7.84 8.36
CA ASN A 24 -1.10 -9.21 8.67
C ASN A 24 -1.61 -9.89 7.39
N PRO A 25 -1.11 -11.08 7.02
CA PRO A 25 -1.47 -11.75 5.78
C PRO A 25 -2.94 -12.20 5.74
N ILE A 26 -3.58 -12.36 6.90
CA ILE A 26 -4.97 -12.81 7.02
C ILE A 26 -5.91 -11.61 7.16
N THR A 27 -5.60 -10.67 8.06
CA THR A 27 -6.52 -9.55 8.37
C THR A 27 -6.28 -8.30 7.51
N GLY A 28 -5.12 -8.18 6.86
CA GLY A 28 -4.71 -6.98 6.10
C GLY A 28 -4.41 -5.75 6.97
N GLY A 29 -4.66 -5.83 8.27
CA GLY A 29 -4.38 -4.79 9.25
C GLY A 29 -2.88 -4.60 9.48
N ARG A 30 -2.49 -3.40 9.94
CA ARG A 30 -1.11 -3.14 10.39
C ARG A 30 -0.87 -3.90 11.71
N PRO A 31 0.32 -4.50 11.92
CA PRO A 31 0.66 -5.07 13.22
C PRO A 31 0.66 -3.99 14.30
N ASP A 32 0.10 -4.31 15.46
CA ASP A 32 0.20 -3.46 16.64
C ASP A 32 1.48 -3.82 17.42
N LEU A 33 2.57 -3.16 17.05
CA LEU A 33 3.85 -3.32 17.75
C LEU A 33 3.79 -2.76 19.18
N ASN A 34 2.87 -1.85 19.48
CA ASN A 34 2.75 -1.27 20.82
C ASN A 34 2.24 -2.32 21.80
N GLU A 35 1.26 -3.13 21.39
CA GLU A 35 0.73 -4.22 22.20
C GLU A 35 1.81 -5.27 22.49
N GLU A 36 2.67 -5.57 21.50
CA GLU A 36 3.78 -6.51 21.70
C GLU A 36 4.81 -5.98 22.70
N VAL A 37 5.19 -4.71 22.58
CA VAL A 37 6.11 -4.08 23.54
C VAL A 37 5.48 -4.02 24.93
N ALA A 38 4.21 -3.64 25.03
CA ALA A 38 3.46 -3.57 26.28
C ALA A 38 3.41 -4.92 26.99
N GLN A 39 3.17 -6.02 26.26
CA GLN A 39 3.20 -7.37 26.82
C GLN A 39 4.57 -7.73 27.40
N VAL A 40 5.66 -7.35 26.74
CA VAL A 40 7.03 -7.63 27.22
C VAL A 40 7.37 -6.85 28.49
N ILE A 41 6.89 -5.61 28.62
CA ILE A 41 7.12 -4.75 29.81
C ILE A 41 6.01 -4.88 30.86
N ASN A 42 5.12 -5.87 30.75
CA ASN A 42 3.97 -6.09 31.65
C ASN A 42 3.05 -4.85 31.81
N ALA A 43 2.94 -4.03 30.76
CA ALA A 43 2.15 -2.80 30.73
C ALA A 43 2.47 -1.80 31.88
N GLU A 44 3.67 -1.88 32.45
CA GLU A 44 4.09 -0.97 33.50
C GLU A 44 4.40 0.43 32.92
N ALA A 45 3.96 1.47 33.64
CA ALA A 45 4.16 2.85 33.21
C ALA A 45 5.60 3.30 33.50
N GLY A 46 6.28 3.84 32.49
CA GLY A 46 7.65 4.31 32.64
C GLY A 46 8.30 4.66 31.31
N SER A 47 9.58 5.05 31.37
CA SER A 47 10.43 5.21 30.18
C SER A 47 11.44 4.08 30.13
N TYR A 48 11.42 3.33 29.02
CA TYR A 48 12.27 2.16 28.83
C TYR A 48 13.22 2.39 27.65
N LEU A 49 14.51 2.12 27.85
CA LEU A 49 15.43 1.94 26.74
C LEU A 49 15.29 0.50 26.25
N ILE A 50 14.78 0.32 25.04
CA ILE A 50 14.57 -1.00 24.46
C ILE A 50 15.53 -1.23 23.28
N LYS A 51 15.98 -2.48 23.12
CA LYS A 51 16.70 -2.94 21.94
C LYS A 51 15.72 -3.67 21.03
N VAL A 52 15.62 -3.23 19.78
CA VAL A 52 14.80 -3.88 18.76
C VAL A 52 15.72 -4.54 17.74
N SER A 53 15.54 -5.85 17.53
CA SER A 53 16.24 -6.61 16.48
C SER A 53 15.19 -7.13 15.49
N LEU A 54 15.28 -6.73 14.22
CA LEU A 54 14.40 -7.22 13.16
C LEU A 54 15.19 -8.16 12.25
N GLN A 55 14.74 -9.40 12.13
CA GLN A 55 15.26 -10.34 11.13
C GLN A 55 14.17 -10.57 10.10
N ILE A 56 14.49 -10.29 8.83
CA ILE A 56 13.56 -10.43 7.71
C ILE A 56 14.03 -11.60 6.84
N GLU A 57 13.14 -12.56 6.61
CA GLU A 57 13.32 -13.64 5.66
C GLU A 57 12.25 -13.51 4.58
N VAL A 58 12.67 -13.41 3.31
CA VAL A 58 11.74 -13.29 2.18
C VAL A 58 11.29 -14.69 1.79
N LEU A 59 10.04 -15.01 2.12
CA LEU A 59 9.45 -16.32 1.81
C LEU A 59 8.92 -16.37 0.36
N GLU A 60 8.34 -15.27 -0.11
CA GLU A 60 7.80 -15.14 -1.46
C GLU A 60 7.99 -13.70 -1.95
N GLN A 61 8.25 -13.55 -3.25
CA GLN A 61 8.45 -12.25 -3.88
C GLN A 61 7.60 -12.13 -5.15
N SER A 62 6.69 -11.16 -5.16
CA SER A 62 5.94 -10.77 -6.35
C SER A 62 6.29 -9.33 -6.70
N LEU A 63 7.22 -9.18 -7.66
CA LEU A 63 7.57 -7.87 -8.20
C LEU A 63 6.54 -7.48 -9.25
N ALA A 64 6.08 -6.23 -9.23
CA ALA A 64 5.24 -5.70 -10.28
C ALA A 64 6.02 -5.66 -11.61
N THR A 65 5.90 -6.72 -12.40
CA THR A 65 6.40 -6.80 -13.77
C THR A 65 5.54 -5.91 -14.66
N GLY A 66 5.93 -4.63 -14.77
CA GLY A 66 5.45 -3.68 -15.77
C GLY A 66 3.94 -3.47 -15.77
N ARG A 67 3.48 -2.30 -15.32
CA ARG A 67 2.11 -1.83 -15.60
C ARG A 67 1.90 -1.84 -17.12
N LYS A 68 1.25 -2.87 -17.65
CA LYS A 68 0.74 -2.90 -19.02
C LYS A 68 -0.52 -2.04 -19.01
N THR A 69 -0.36 -0.74 -19.22
CA THR A 69 -1.48 0.17 -19.38
C THR A 69 -2.31 -0.32 -20.56
N VAL A 70 -3.49 -0.88 -20.30
CA VAL A 70 -4.47 -1.13 -21.34
C VAL A 70 -5.09 0.21 -21.67
N GLU A 71 -4.69 0.80 -22.80
CA GLU A 71 -5.36 1.98 -23.33
C GLU A 71 -6.79 1.59 -23.72
N LEU A 72 -7.79 2.21 -23.07
CA LEU A 72 -9.18 2.07 -23.49
C LEU A 72 -9.33 2.75 -24.86
N PRO A 73 -9.96 2.11 -25.87
CA PRO A 73 -10.14 2.72 -27.17
C PRO A 73 -11.02 3.97 -27.03
N ALA A 74 -10.47 5.12 -27.44
CA ALA A 74 -11.22 6.38 -27.50
C ALA A 74 -12.47 6.19 -28.36
N GLY A 75 -13.64 6.30 -27.74
CA GLY A 75 -14.92 6.24 -28.42
C GLY A 75 -14.97 7.30 -29.51
N LYS A 76 -15.23 6.89 -30.75
CA LYS A 76 -15.45 7.78 -31.89
C LYS A 76 -16.66 8.66 -31.58
N ASN A 77 -16.45 9.96 -31.38
CA ASN A 77 -17.54 10.92 -31.36
C ASN A 77 -18.26 10.90 -32.72
N PRO A 78 -19.61 10.76 -32.77
CA PRO A 78 -20.33 10.89 -34.02
C PRO A 78 -20.30 12.36 -34.47
N THR A 79 -19.83 12.57 -35.69
CA THR A 79 -19.97 13.80 -36.46
C THR A 79 -21.44 14.24 -36.46
N MET A 80 -21.76 15.32 -35.74
CA MET A 80 -23.06 15.98 -35.88
C MET A 80 -22.97 17.14 -36.86
N MET A 81 -23.88 17.09 -37.83
CA MET A 81 -24.02 17.93 -39.00
C MET A 81 -24.00 19.43 -38.73
N THR A 82 -23.29 20.17 -39.59
CA THR A 82 -23.44 21.60 -39.80
C THR A 82 -24.89 21.92 -40.17
N LYS A 83 -25.64 22.58 -39.27
CA LYS A 83 -26.88 23.27 -39.65
C LYS A 83 -26.51 24.60 -40.30
N GLN A 84 -26.71 24.67 -41.62
CA GLN A 84 -26.74 25.90 -42.39
C GLN A 84 -27.80 26.84 -41.79
N ARG A 85 -27.37 28.02 -41.31
CA ARG A 85 -28.29 29.12 -41.00
C ARG A 85 -28.71 29.78 -42.30
N LEU A 86 -30.01 29.72 -42.62
CA LEU A 86 -30.61 30.60 -43.61
C LEU A 86 -30.63 32.02 -43.03
N ALA A 87 -29.94 32.95 -43.68
CA ALA A 87 -30.08 34.38 -43.43
C ALA A 87 -30.78 35.02 -44.63
N SER A 88 -31.82 35.78 -44.30
CA SER A 88 -32.50 36.85 -45.07
C SER A 88 -33.29 36.46 -46.32
#